data_AF-W1NL09-F1
#
_entry.id   AF-W1NL09-F1
#
_cell.length_a   1.000
_cell.length_b   1.000
_cell.length_c   1.000
_cell.angle_alpha   90.00
_cell.angle_beta   90.00
_cell.angle_gamma   90.00
#
_symmetry.space_group_name_H-M   'P 1'
#
loop_
_entity.id
_entity.type
_entity.pdbx_description
1 polymer ?
#
loop_
_entity_poly.entity_id
_entity_poly.type
_entity_poly.pdbx_seq_one_letter_code
_entity_poly.pdbx_strand_id
1 'polypeptide(L)'
;MITEEALPTYQTMLNTADGVRDETGASPTSWAVWTRAWTAEENRHGDLLNKYLYLSGRVDMRQIEKTIQYLIGSGMDPRTENSPYLGFIYTSFQERATFVSHGNTARHTQDYGDMKLAQICGIIAADERRHETAYTKIVEKLFEIDPDGTVLAFADMMKKKISMPAHMMYDGQDDNLFEHFSAVTQKLEVYTAKDYTDIFEFLVDRWNVEKLTGLSGEGQKAQDFVCGLAPRFRRLQERAQSRAKQIGRVPFSWIFNKEVL
;
A
#
# COMPACT_ATOMS: atom_id res chain seq x y z
N MET A 1 1.00 4.49 -10.43
CA MET A 1 0.12 5.25 -11.37
C MET A 1 -1.29 4.68 -11.38
N ILE A 2 -1.56 3.48 -11.93
CA ILE A 2 -2.93 2.92 -11.94
C ILE A 2 -3.53 2.84 -10.53
N THR A 3 -2.72 2.44 -9.55
CA THR A 3 -3.09 2.47 -8.12
C THR A 3 -3.44 3.88 -7.67
N GLU A 4 -2.57 4.88 -7.88
CA GLU A 4 -2.85 6.28 -7.51
C GLU A 4 -4.15 6.82 -8.13
N GLU A 5 -4.46 6.44 -9.37
CA GLU A 5 -5.67 6.89 -10.07
C GLU A 5 -6.96 6.29 -9.48
N ALA A 6 -6.85 5.23 -8.67
CA ALA A 6 -7.98 4.67 -7.93
C ALA A 6 -8.26 5.39 -6.60
N LEU A 7 -7.73 6.60 -6.42
CA LEU A 7 -7.92 7.45 -5.24
C LEU A 7 -9.37 7.58 -4.72
N PRO A 8 -10.43 7.66 -5.57
CA PRO A 8 -11.81 7.69 -5.07
C PRO A 8 -12.16 6.50 -4.16
N THR A 9 -11.61 5.31 -4.45
CA THR A 9 -11.77 4.12 -3.61
C THR A 9 -11.11 4.31 -2.24
N TYR A 10 -9.95 4.97 -2.18
CA TYR A 10 -9.18 5.13 -0.95
C TYR A 10 -9.79 6.17 -0.02
N GLN A 11 -10.26 7.30 -0.57
CA GLN A 11 -11.06 8.26 0.20
C GLN A 11 -12.36 7.62 0.70
N THR A 12 -13.01 6.81 -0.13
CA THR A 12 -14.21 6.07 0.28
C THR A 12 -13.92 5.15 1.45
N MET A 13 -12.82 4.39 1.40
CA MET A 13 -12.36 3.52 2.48
C MET A 13 -12.17 4.28 3.81
N LEU A 14 -11.51 5.45 3.79
CA LEU A 14 -11.39 6.28 4.98
C LEU A 14 -12.76 6.78 5.49
N ASN A 15 -13.69 7.08 4.58
CA ASN A 15 -15.04 7.51 4.90
C ASN A 15 -16.01 6.36 5.24
N THR A 16 -15.59 5.10 5.21
CA THR A 16 -16.35 4.01 5.81
C THR A 16 -16.00 3.79 7.28
N ALA A 17 -14.89 4.35 7.77
CA ALA A 17 -14.40 4.10 9.11
C ALA A 17 -15.20 4.85 10.19
N ASP A 18 -15.71 4.09 11.15
CA ASP A 18 -16.49 4.60 12.27
C ASP A 18 -15.65 5.55 13.14
N GLY A 19 -16.31 6.61 13.62
CA GLY A 19 -15.69 7.63 14.46
C GLY A 19 -14.80 8.64 13.72
N VAL A 20 -14.40 8.38 12.47
CA VAL A 20 -13.47 9.25 11.72
C VAL A 20 -13.99 9.71 10.35
N ARG A 21 -15.04 9.07 9.81
CA ARG A 21 -15.62 9.41 8.50
C ARG A 21 -16.13 10.85 8.41
N ASP A 22 -16.12 11.39 7.19
CA ASP A 22 -16.75 12.67 6.86
C ASP A 22 -18.26 12.50 6.62
N GLU A 23 -19.08 12.91 7.60
CA GLU A 23 -20.54 12.77 7.55
C GLU A 23 -21.22 13.64 6.50
N THR A 24 -20.57 14.72 6.03
CA THR A 24 -21.23 15.73 5.17
C THR A 24 -20.47 16.05 3.88
N GLY A 25 -19.25 15.52 3.73
CA GLY A 25 -18.31 15.93 2.68
C GLY A 25 -17.61 17.26 2.98
N ALA A 26 -17.96 17.92 4.09
CA ALA A 26 -17.35 19.17 4.55
C ALA A 26 -17.35 19.25 6.09
N SER A 27 -17.39 18.10 6.78
CA SER A 27 -17.42 18.07 8.24
C SER A 27 -16.20 18.80 8.83
N PRO A 28 -16.38 19.61 9.88
CA PRO A 28 -15.29 20.37 10.48
C PRO A 28 -14.41 19.53 11.43
N THR A 29 -14.70 18.24 11.60
CA THR A 29 -13.89 17.36 12.45
C THR A 29 -12.46 17.24 11.92
N SER A 30 -11.48 17.17 12.82
CA SER A 30 -10.07 17.01 12.45
C SER A 30 -9.82 15.78 11.56
N TRP A 31 -10.58 14.70 11.78
CA TRP A 31 -10.54 13.49 10.96
C TRP A 31 -11.01 13.73 9.52
N ALA A 32 -12.15 14.40 9.35
CA ALA A 32 -12.66 14.73 8.02
C ALA A 32 -11.74 15.74 7.30
N VAL A 33 -11.18 16.71 8.03
CA VAL A 33 -10.17 17.64 7.49
C VAL A 33 -8.93 16.88 7.01
N TRP A 34 -8.41 15.93 7.80
CA TRP A 34 -7.31 15.06 7.40
C TRP A 34 -7.65 14.27 6.14
N THR A 35 -8.77 13.54 6.13
CA THR A 35 -9.19 12.72 4.97
C THR A 35 -9.26 13.55 3.69
N ARG A 36 -9.87 14.74 3.73
CA ARG A 36 -9.95 15.63 2.56
C ARG A 36 -8.59 16.19 2.15
N ALA A 37 -7.76 16.60 3.11
CA ALA A 37 -6.44 17.17 2.83
C ALA A 37 -5.46 16.11 2.29
N TRP A 38 -5.42 14.93 2.90
CA TRP A 38 -4.68 13.77 2.41
C TRP A 38 -5.10 13.43 0.98
N THR A 39 -6.41 13.31 0.71
CA THR A 39 -6.91 13.05 -0.66
C THR A 39 -6.46 14.12 -1.65
N ALA A 40 -6.46 15.39 -1.25
CA ALA A 40 -6.00 16.48 -2.11
C ALA A 40 -4.48 16.41 -2.40
N GLU A 41 -3.68 15.92 -1.46
CA GLU A 41 -2.26 15.66 -1.69
C GLU A 41 -2.05 14.48 -2.65
N GLU A 42 -2.71 13.35 -2.38
CA GLU A 42 -2.68 12.11 -3.18
C GLU A 42 -3.08 12.32 -4.65
N ASN A 43 -4.08 13.17 -4.90
CA ASN A 43 -4.55 13.43 -6.26
C ASN A 43 -3.40 13.85 -7.20
N ARG A 44 -2.42 14.59 -6.68
CA ARG A 44 -1.27 15.07 -7.45
C ARG A 44 -0.37 13.94 -7.93
N HIS A 45 -0.34 12.79 -7.25
CA HIS A 45 0.53 11.68 -7.59
C HIS A 45 0.08 10.99 -8.88
N GLY A 46 -1.21 10.62 -8.96
CA GLY A 46 -1.83 10.08 -10.17
C GLY A 46 -1.70 11.07 -11.33
N ASP A 47 -2.06 12.32 -11.10
CA ASP A 47 -1.99 13.40 -12.08
C ASP A 47 -0.60 13.57 -12.72
N LEU A 48 0.46 13.52 -11.92
CA LEU A 48 1.84 13.72 -12.36
C LEU A 48 2.35 12.49 -13.13
N LEU A 49 2.11 11.29 -12.61
CA LEU A 49 2.53 10.05 -13.25
C LEU A 49 1.78 9.80 -14.56
N ASN A 50 0.49 10.14 -14.62
CA ASN A 50 -0.33 10.03 -15.83
C ASN A 50 0.24 10.87 -16.97
N LYS A 51 0.43 12.17 -16.71
CA LYS A 51 0.97 13.11 -17.71
C LYS A 51 2.39 12.72 -18.14
N TYR A 52 3.21 12.23 -17.21
CA TYR A 52 4.53 11.71 -17.54
C TYR A 52 4.44 10.49 -18.49
N LEU A 53 3.64 9.48 -18.15
CA LEU A 53 3.47 8.28 -18.97
C LEU A 53 2.89 8.59 -20.34
N TYR A 54 1.88 9.47 -20.41
CA TYR A 54 1.30 9.97 -21.65
C TYR A 54 2.36 10.59 -22.57
N LEU A 55 3.15 11.54 -22.04
CA LEU A 55 4.18 12.24 -22.81
C LEU A 55 5.37 11.35 -23.18
N SER A 56 5.62 10.28 -22.43
CA SER A 56 6.72 9.35 -22.72
C SER A 56 6.58 8.64 -24.07
N GLY A 57 5.33 8.43 -24.55
CA GLY A 57 5.04 7.62 -25.74
C GLY A 57 5.48 6.15 -25.63
N ARG A 58 5.76 5.66 -24.41
CA ARG A 58 6.28 4.30 -24.16
C ARG A 58 5.21 3.26 -23.86
N VAL A 59 4.01 3.71 -23.51
CA VAL A 59 2.90 2.88 -23.02
C VAL A 59 1.62 3.11 -23.82
N ASP A 60 0.72 2.14 -23.79
CA ASP A 60 -0.62 2.23 -24.35
C ASP A 60 -1.57 2.86 -23.32
N MET A 61 -1.77 4.18 -23.42
CA MET A 61 -2.62 4.92 -22.49
C MET A 61 -4.08 4.45 -22.53
N ARG A 62 -4.59 3.98 -23.67
CA ARG A 62 -5.96 3.47 -23.76
C ARG A 62 -6.15 2.22 -22.90
N GLN A 63 -5.15 1.33 -22.91
CA GLN A 63 -5.19 0.12 -22.07
C GLN A 63 -5.02 0.45 -20.59
N ILE A 64 -4.18 1.43 -20.26
CA ILE A 64 -4.03 1.92 -18.88
C ILE A 64 -5.34 2.55 -18.37
N GLU A 65 -5.96 3.44 -19.13
CA GLU A 65 -7.24 4.10 -18.80
C GLU A 65 -8.36 3.08 -18.61
N LYS A 66 -8.45 2.07 -19.49
CA LYS A 66 -9.40 0.95 -19.34
C LYS A 66 -9.15 0.16 -18.05
N THR A 67 -7.88 -0.05 -17.68
CA THR A 67 -7.52 -0.74 -16.44
C THR A 67 -7.91 0.08 -15.20
N ILE A 68 -7.70 1.40 -15.22
CA ILE A 68 -8.13 2.31 -14.15
C ILE A 68 -9.66 2.26 -14.01
N GLN A 69 -10.39 2.30 -15.14
CA GLN A 69 -11.85 2.22 -15.13
C GLN A 69 -12.35 0.93 -14.48
N TYR A 70 -11.76 -0.22 -14.82
CA TYR A 70 -12.09 -1.47 -14.14
C TYR A 70 -11.74 -1.43 -12.67
N LEU A 71 -10.55 -0.97 -12.30
CA LEU A 71 -10.11 -0.97 -10.91
C LEU A 71 -11.02 -0.11 -10.01
N ILE A 72 -11.38 1.10 -10.45
CA ILE A 72 -12.32 1.97 -9.71
C ILE A 72 -13.69 1.30 -9.63
N GLY A 73 -14.18 0.72 -10.73
CA GLY A 73 -15.48 0.03 -10.78
C GLY A 73 -15.54 -1.23 -9.91
N SER A 74 -14.42 -1.94 -9.76
CA SER A 74 -14.27 -3.10 -8.87
C SER A 74 -14.14 -2.68 -7.41
N GLY A 75 -13.57 -1.51 -7.15
CA GLY A 75 -13.22 -1.07 -5.81
C GLY A 75 -12.19 -1.98 -5.15
N MET A 76 -12.19 -1.98 -3.83
CA MET A 76 -11.29 -2.78 -3.01
C MET A 76 -11.96 -3.13 -1.68
N ASP A 77 -11.77 -4.35 -1.20
CA ASP A 77 -12.07 -4.74 0.18
C ASP A 77 -10.77 -4.88 1.00
N PRO A 78 -10.41 -3.90 1.84
CA PRO A 78 -9.25 -3.99 2.74
C PRO A 78 -9.51 -4.89 3.97
N ARG A 79 -10.75 -5.37 4.17
CA ARG A 79 -11.19 -6.14 5.34
C ARG A 79 -10.93 -5.44 6.66
N THR A 80 -11.11 -4.12 6.65
CA THR A 80 -10.97 -3.23 7.82
C THR A 80 -12.27 -3.05 8.59
N GLU A 81 -13.39 -3.59 8.11
CA GLU A 81 -14.64 -3.76 8.89
C GLU A 81 -15.15 -2.46 9.52
N ASN A 82 -15.01 -1.33 8.81
CA ASN A 82 -15.34 0.01 9.32
C ASN A 82 -14.54 0.41 10.59
N SER A 83 -13.59 -0.41 11.05
CA SER A 83 -12.83 -0.15 12.27
C SER A 83 -11.69 0.83 12.00
N PRO A 84 -11.61 1.96 12.72
CA PRO A 84 -10.47 2.86 12.62
C PRO A 84 -9.16 2.21 13.08
N TYR A 85 -9.21 1.22 13.99
CA TYR A 85 -8.01 0.48 14.41
C TYR A 85 -7.43 -0.33 13.24
N LEU A 86 -8.27 -1.15 12.60
CA LEU A 86 -7.86 -1.94 11.43
C LEU A 86 -7.45 -1.02 10.27
N GLY A 87 -8.24 0.05 10.04
CA GLY A 87 -8.00 1.04 9.00
C GLY A 87 -6.64 1.75 9.14
N PHE A 88 -6.32 2.29 10.31
CA PHE A 88 -5.06 3.03 10.50
C PHE A 88 -3.82 2.14 10.56
N ILE A 89 -3.97 0.87 10.96
CA ILE A 89 -2.90 -0.13 10.82
C ILE A 89 -2.67 -0.44 9.34
N TYR A 90 -3.75 -0.64 8.58
CA TYR A 90 -3.70 -0.86 7.13
C TYR A 90 -3.03 0.32 6.41
N THR A 91 -3.44 1.56 6.67
CA THR A 91 -2.84 2.74 6.01
C THR A 91 -1.38 2.95 6.42
N SER A 92 -1.03 2.77 7.70
CA SER A 92 0.38 2.83 8.15
C SER A 92 1.28 1.87 7.37
N PHE A 93 0.76 0.68 7.05
CA PHE A 93 1.50 -0.31 6.25
C PHE A 93 1.59 0.10 4.78
N GLN A 94 0.47 0.52 4.18
CA GLN A 94 0.40 0.85 2.75
C GLN A 94 1.24 2.07 2.39
N GLU A 95 1.18 3.12 3.18
CA GLU A 95 1.96 4.36 2.99
C GLU A 95 3.47 4.09 3.03
N ARG A 96 3.88 3.15 3.89
CA ARG A 96 5.29 2.72 3.89
C ARG A 96 5.61 1.88 2.65
N ALA A 97 4.67 1.07 2.16
CA ALA A 97 4.86 0.26 0.95
C ALA A 97 4.98 1.14 -0.31
N THR A 98 4.16 2.18 -0.44
CA THR A 98 4.23 3.17 -1.52
C THR A 98 5.50 4.01 -1.41
N PHE A 99 5.89 4.45 -0.20
CA PHE A 99 7.18 5.11 0.05
C PHE A 99 8.36 4.29 -0.48
N VAL A 100 8.43 3.00 -0.13
CA VAL A 100 9.48 2.08 -0.60
C VAL A 100 9.42 1.94 -2.13
N SER A 101 8.23 1.69 -2.69
CA SER A 101 8.05 1.46 -4.13
C SER A 101 8.46 2.67 -4.98
N HIS A 102 8.02 3.87 -4.59
CA HIS A 102 8.38 5.12 -5.26
C HIS A 102 9.87 5.45 -5.08
N GLY A 103 10.41 5.25 -3.88
CA GLY A 103 11.84 5.44 -3.61
C GLY A 103 12.74 4.51 -4.42
N ASN A 104 12.37 3.24 -4.56
CA ASN A 104 13.10 2.26 -5.38
C ASN A 104 13.02 2.62 -6.86
N THR A 105 11.83 2.99 -7.35
CA THR A 105 11.64 3.46 -8.73
C THR A 105 12.46 4.72 -9.02
N ALA A 106 12.54 5.66 -8.08
CA ALA A 106 13.38 6.85 -8.21
C ALA A 106 14.87 6.50 -8.39
N ARG A 107 15.38 5.52 -7.62
CA ARG A 107 16.77 5.05 -7.75
C ARG A 107 17.02 4.38 -9.10
N HIS A 108 16.15 3.48 -9.52
CA HIS A 108 16.28 2.82 -10.83
C HIS A 108 16.28 3.83 -11.98
N THR A 109 15.37 4.79 -11.95
CA THR A 109 15.24 5.78 -13.03
C THR A 109 16.45 6.71 -13.10
N GLN A 110 17.05 7.04 -11.95
CA GLN A 110 18.36 7.70 -11.88
C GLN A 110 19.46 6.83 -12.50
N ASP A 111 19.52 5.53 -12.21
CA ASP A 111 20.52 4.61 -12.79
C ASP A 111 20.39 4.48 -14.31
N TYR A 112 19.16 4.59 -14.84
CA TYR A 112 18.89 4.66 -16.29
C TYR A 112 19.08 6.05 -16.90
N GLY A 113 19.52 7.04 -16.12
CA GLY A 113 19.86 8.39 -16.57
C GLY A 113 18.68 9.38 -16.65
N ASP A 114 17.48 8.99 -16.23
CA ASP A 114 16.31 9.87 -16.19
C ASP A 114 16.16 10.56 -14.83
N MET A 115 16.93 11.65 -14.66
CA MET A 115 16.91 12.44 -13.43
C MET A 115 15.57 13.13 -13.16
N LYS A 116 14.74 13.37 -14.20
CA LYS A 116 13.45 14.04 -14.03
C LYS A 116 12.39 13.07 -13.54
N LEU A 117 12.36 11.85 -14.07
CA LEU A 117 11.52 10.80 -13.52
C LEU A 117 11.96 10.42 -12.09
N ALA A 118 13.27 10.37 -11.81
CA ALA A 118 13.77 10.17 -10.45
C ALA A 118 13.26 11.24 -9.48
N GLN A 119 13.27 12.51 -9.90
CA GLN A 119 12.72 13.62 -9.12
C GLN A 119 11.20 13.49 -8.90
N ILE A 120 10.44 13.09 -9.93
CA ILE A 120 9.00 12.86 -9.84
C ILE A 120 8.69 11.79 -8.78
N CYS A 121 9.31 10.61 -8.90
CA CYS A 121 9.13 9.52 -7.94
C CYS A 121 9.58 9.91 -6.53
N GLY A 122 10.68 10.65 -6.40
CA GLY A 122 11.19 11.12 -5.11
C GLY A 122 10.27 12.13 -4.41
N ILE A 123 9.61 13.02 -5.15
CA ILE A 123 8.64 13.96 -4.58
C ILE A 123 7.41 13.22 -4.06
N ILE A 124 6.91 12.24 -4.82
CA ILE A 124 5.78 11.41 -4.39
C ILE A 124 6.18 10.65 -3.11
N ALA A 125 7.31 9.94 -3.12
CA ALA A 125 7.83 9.24 -1.93
C ALA A 125 7.96 10.16 -0.69
N ALA A 126 8.32 11.43 -0.86
CA ALA A 126 8.41 12.38 0.23
C ALA A 126 7.04 12.71 0.86
N ASP A 127 5.96 12.68 0.08
CA ASP A 127 4.59 12.82 0.57
C ASP A 127 4.17 11.55 1.35
N GLU A 128 4.36 10.36 0.77
CA GLU A 128 4.08 9.05 1.41
C GLU A 128 4.73 8.96 2.81
N ARG A 129 5.97 9.43 2.93
CA ARG A 129 6.71 9.40 4.20
C ARG A 129 6.05 10.26 5.29
N ARG A 130 5.44 11.38 4.91
CA ARG A 130 4.71 12.25 5.85
C ARG A 130 3.38 11.60 6.24
N HIS A 131 2.68 10.98 5.31
CA HIS A 131 1.45 10.25 5.57
C HIS A 131 1.68 9.02 6.46
N GLU A 132 2.70 8.21 6.16
CA GLU A 132 3.17 7.12 7.03
C GLU A 132 3.41 7.63 8.46
N THR A 133 4.10 8.76 8.60
CA THR A 133 4.38 9.36 9.92
C THR A 133 3.11 9.77 10.65
N ALA A 134 2.12 10.31 9.93
CA ALA A 134 0.84 10.69 10.52
C ALA A 134 0.04 9.46 11.00
N TYR A 135 -0.13 8.45 10.15
CA TYR A 135 -0.88 7.24 10.50
C TYR A 135 -0.21 6.42 11.60
N THR A 136 1.12 6.29 11.56
CA THR A 136 1.85 5.58 12.62
C THR A 136 1.73 6.27 13.98
N LYS A 137 1.63 7.61 14.03
CA LYS A 137 1.34 8.36 15.25
C LYS A 137 -0.08 8.15 15.78
N ILE A 138 -1.06 8.01 14.88
CA ILE A 138 -2.43 7.68 15.29
C ILE A 138 -2.45 6.32 15.99
N VAL A 139 -1.85 5.29 15.38
CA VAL A 139 -1.80 3.95 15.98
C VAL A 139 -0.94 3.91 17.25
N GLU A 140 0.15 4.67 17.30
CA GLU A 140 0.93 4.86 18.54
C GLU A 140 0.04 5.40 19.66
N LYS A 141 -0.79 6.40 19.37
CA LYS A 141 -1.73 6.93 20.37
C LYS A 141 -2.81 5.92 20.76
N LEU A 142 -3.28 5.09 19.81
CA LEU A 142 -4.20 3.99 20.11
C LEU A 142 -3.55 2.96 21.05
N PHE A 143 -2.28 2.62 20.88
CA PHE A 143 -1.55 1.77 21.82
C PHE A 143 -1.40 2.39 23.22
N GLU A 144 -1.30 3.71 23.34
CA GLU A 144 -1.26 4.37 24.66
C GLU A 144 -2.60 4.30 25.41
N ILE A 145 -3.73 4.39 24.70
CA ILE A 145 -5.06 4.51 25.32
C ILE A 145 -5.82 3.19 25.39
N ASP A 146 -5.56 2.27 24.46
CA ASP A 146 -6.21 0.97 24.33
C ASP A 146 -5.21 -0.08 23.76
N PRO A 147 -4.19 -0.46 24.55
CA PRO A 147 -3.16 -1.39 24.08
C PRO A 147 -3.72 -2.78 23.72
N ASP A 148 -4.73 -3.25 24.46
CA ASP A 148 -5.39 -4.54 24.20
C ASP A 148 -6.15 -4.54 22.87
N GLY A 149 -7.06 -3.58 22.64
CA GLY A 149 -7.81 -3.49 21.39
C GLY A 149 -6.87 -3.29 20.19
N THR A 150 -5.84 -2.47 20.36
CA THR A 150 -4.90 -2.15 19.27
C THR A 150 -4.02 -3.36 18.89
N VAL A 151 -3.51 -4.14 19.86
CA VAL A 151 -2.72 -5.33 19.53
C VAL A 151 -3.58 -6.43 18.91
N LEU A 152 -4.84 -6.57 19.32
CA LEU A 152 -5.79 -7.50 18.71
C LEU A 152 -6.06 -7.13 17.25
N ALA A 153 -6.31 -5.84 16.97
CA ALA A 153 -6.48 -5.32 15.62
C ALA A 153 -5.24 -5.55 14.75
N PHE A 154 -4.04 -5.34 15.30
CA PHE A 154 -2.80 -5.57 14.56
C PHE A 154 -2.61 -7.05 14.22
N ALA A 155 -2.83 -7.94 15.19
CA ALA A 155 -2.79 -9.38 14.97
C ALA A 155 -3.82 -9.82 13.93
N ASP A 156 -5.02 -9.25 13.94
CA ASP A 156 -6.08 -9.56 12.98
C ASP A 156 -5.71 -9.15 11.55
N MET A 157 -5.23 -7.92 11.35
CA MET A 157 -4.74 -7.48 10.03
C MET A 157 -3.60 -8.36 9.52
N MET A 158 -2.71 -8.82 10.40
CA MET A 158 -1.64 -9.75 10.02
C MET A 158 -2.14 -11.15 9.67
N LYS A 159 -3.18 -11.66 10.34
CA LYS A 159 -3.84 -12.94 9.97
C LYS A 159 -4.52 -12.84 8.61
N LYS A 160 -5.21 -11.72 8.36
CA LYS A 160 -5.85 -11.42 7.07
C LYS A 160 -4.82 -11.27 5.95
N LYS A 161 -3.60 -10.82 6.30
CA LYS A 161 -2.57 -10.30 5.39
C LYS A 161 -3.00 -8.95 4.81
N ILE A 162 -2.05 -8.02 4.71
CA ILE A 162 -2.31 -6.72 4.13
C ILE A 162 -2.46 -6.90 2.61
N SER A 163 -3.71 -6.85 2.13
CA SER A 163 -4.03 -6.91 0.70
C SER A 163 -3.61 -5.62 0.02
N MET A 164 -2.97 -5.71 -1.15
CA MET A 164 -2.66 -4.51 -1.93
C MET A 164 -3.95 -3.86 -2.45
N PRO A 165 -4.03 -2.52 -2.49
CA PRO A 165 -5.26 -1.83 -2.88
C PRO A 165 -5.68 -2.13 -4.33
N ALA A 166 -4.71 -2.35 -5.21
CA ALA A 166 -4.96 -2.68 -6.61
C ALA A 166 -4.97 -4.19 -6.91
N HIS A 167 -5.25 -5.06 -5.93
CA HIS A 167 -5.22 -6.52 -6.14
C HIS A 167 -6.28 -7.03 -7.14
N MET A 168 -7.35 -6.26 -7.38
CA MET A 168 -8.40 -6.55 -8.36
C MET A 168 -8.11 -5.95 -9.76
N MET A 169 -6.87 -5.62 -10.05
CA MET A 169 -6.48 -5.00 -11.32
C MET A 169 -6.76 -5.91 -12.52
N TYR A 170 -7.42 -5.35 -13.54
CA TYR A 170 -7.83 -6.07 -14.75
C TYR A 170 -7.83 -5.14 -15.97
N ASP A 171 -7.27 -5.58 -17.10
CA ASP A 171 -7.14 -4.78 -18.33
C ASP A 171 -8.16 -5.16 -19.43
N GLY A 172 -9.06 -6.10 -19.13
CA GLY A 172 -10.01 -6.65 -20.10
C GLY A 172 -9.51 -7.88 -20.85
N GLN A 173 -8.34 -8.43 -20.53
CA GLN A 173 -7.81 -9.64 -21.16
C GLN A 173 -7.01 -10.56 -20.21
N ASP A 174 -6.33 -10.03 -19.19
CA ASP A 174 -5.52 -10.82 -18.25
C ASP A 174 -6.17 -10.90 -16.86
N ASP A 175 -6.75 -12.07 -16.55
CA ASP A 175 -7.39 -12.33 -15.26
C ASP A 175 -6.40 -12.39 -14.08
N ASN A 176 -5.09 -12.50 -14.34
CA ASN A 176 -4.04 -12.58 -13.33
C ASN A 176 -3.10 -11.37 -13.36
N LEU A 177 -3.57 -10.25 -13.93
CA LEU A 177 -2.75 -9.07 -14.19
C LEU A 177 -2.02 -8.54 -12.95
N PHE A 178 -2.66 -8.54 -11.78
CA PHE A 178 -2.01 -8.15 -10.53
C PHE A 178 -0.87 -9.10 -10.13
N GLU A 179 -1.02 -10.41 -10.31
CA GLU A 179 0.04 -11.38 -10.02
C GLU A 179 1.22 -11.22 -10.97
N HIS A 180 0.95 -11.04 -12.27
CA HIS A 180 1.98 -10.79 -13.27
C HIS A 180 2.71 -9.47 -12.99
N PHE A 181 1.99 -8.38 -12.72
CA PHE A 181 2.58 -7.10 -12.32
C PHE A 181 3.45 -7.24 -11.07
N SER A 182 2.95 -7.92 -10.04
CA SER A 182 3.68 -8.15 -8.77
C SER A 182 4.94 -8.98 -8.97
N ALA A 183 4.94 -9.92 -9.93
CA ALA A 183 6.14 -10.69 -10.26
C ALA A 183 7.24 -9.82 -10.88
N VAL A 184 6.86 -8.92 -11.80
CA VAL A 184 7.78 -7.96 -12.43
C VAL A 184 8.36 -7.01 -11.38
N THR A 185 7.54 -6.42 -10.51
CA THR A 185 8.04 -5.50 -9.46
C THR A 185 8.92 -6.21 -8.42
N GLN A 186 8.59 -7.46 -8.07
CA GLN A 186 9.39 -8.32 -7.21
C GLN A 186 10.76 -8.63 -7.84
N LYS A 187 10.81 -8.84 -9.16
CA LYS A 187 12.04 -9.15 -9.88
C LYS A 187 12.92 -7.94 -10.10
N LEU A 188 12.31 -6.78 -10.35
CA LEU A 188 13.00 -5.49 -10.47
C LEU A 188 13.40 -4.89 -9.12
N GLU A 189 13.05 -5.54 -8.01
CA GLU A 189 13.33 -5.06 -6.65
C GLU A 189 12.67 -3.69 -6.35
N VAL A 190 11.56 -3.39 -7.01
CA VAL A 190 10.74 -2.19 -6.75
C VAL A 190 9.96 -2.37 -5.45
N TYR A 191 9.29 -3.52 -5.30
CA TYR A 191 8.64 -3.93 -4.04
C TYR A 191 8.62 -5.44 -3.96
N THR A 192 9.07 -5.98 -2.84
CA THR A 192 9.30 -7.40 -2.66
C THR A 192 8.62 -7.95 -1.40
N ALA A 193 8.52 -9.28 -1.30
CA ALA A 193 8.14 -9.95 -0.06
C ALA A 193 9.10 -9.64 1.12
N LYS A 194 10.35 -9.24 0.82
CA LYS A 194 11.27 -8.75 1.85
C LYS A 194 10.80 -7.41 2.38
N ASP A 195 10.44 -6.48 1.49
CA ASP A 195 9.96 -5.14 1.89
C ASP A 195 8.69 -5.24 2.74
N TYR A 196 7.77 -6.16 2.41
CA TYR A 196 6.62 -6.46 3.27
C TYR A 196 7.06 -6.86 4.69
N THR A 197 8.08 -7.72 4.79
CA THR A 197 8.62 -8.18 6.09
C THR A 197 9.30 -7.04 6.84
N ASP A 198 10.10 -6.22 6.15
CA ASP A 198 10.80 -5.08 6.73
C ASP A 198 9.82 -4.00 7.24
N ILE A 199 8.72 -3.75 6.51
CA ILE A 199 7.64 -2.85 6.92
C ILE A 199 6.99 -3.39 8.19
N PHE A 200 6.67 -4.68 8.21
CA PHE A 200 6.09 -5.33 9.38
C PHE A 200 7.00 -5.20 10.61
N GLU A 201 8.28 -5.57 10.50
CA GLU A 201 9.25 -5.46 11.59
C GLU A 201 9.43 -4.01 12.07
N PHE A 202 9.46 -3.06 11.13
CA PHE A 202 9.49 -1.63 11.46
C PHE A 202 8.27 -1.21 12.28
N LEU A 203 7.05 -1.62 11.92
CA LEU A 203 5.84 -1.21 12.65
C LEU A 203 5.77 -1.85 14.05
N VAL A 204 6.22 -3.11 14.19
CA VAL A 204 6.36 -3.78 15.49
C VAL A 204 7.30 -3.00 16.42
N ASP A 205 8.45 -2.56 15.91
CA ASP A 205 9.42 -1.75 16.67
C ASP A 205 8.87 -0.34 16.95
N ARG A 206 8.33 0.33 15.93
CA ARG A 206 7.80 1.70 15.99
C ARG A 206 6.72 1.85 17.06
N TRP A 207 5.89 0.84 17.25
CA TRP A 207 4.82 0.81 18.26
C TRP A 207 5.23 0.10 19.55
N ASN A 208 6.50 -0.32 19.69
CA ASN A 208 7.04 -1.03 20.85
C ASN A 208 6.18 -2.25 21.26
N VAL A 209 5.64 -3.01 20.28
CA VAL A 209 4.66 -4.06 20.53
C VAL A 209 5.20 -5.13 21.48
N GLU A 210 6.48 -5.49 21.36
CA GLU A 210 7.14 -6.48 22.25
C GLU A 210 7.20 -6.03 23.72
N LYS A 211 7.20 -4.71 23.96
CA LYS A 211 7.33 -4.14 25.32
C LYS A 211 6.00 -3.81 25.96
N LEU A 212 4.87 -4.08 25.29
CA LEU A 212 3.55 -3.86 25.88
C LEU A 212 3.38 -4.76 27.11
N THR A 213 2.84 -4.19 28.19
CA THR A 213 2.56 -4.88 29.45
C THR A 213 1.14 -4.57 29.91
N GLY A 214 0.62 -5.37 30.83
CA GLY A 214 -0.74 -5.17 31.35
C GLY A 214 -1.85 -5.62 30.40
N LEU A 215 -1.51 -6.34 29.33
CA LEU A 215 -2.46 -6.89 28.37
C LEU A 215 -3.30 -8.01 28.99
N SER A 216 -4.54 -8.15 28.51
CA SER A 216 -5.39 -9.30 28.79
C SER A 216 -4.77 -10.60 28.25
N GLY A 217 -5.34 -11.76 28.64
CA GLY A 217 -4.89 -13.05 28.14
C GLY A 217 -5.03 -13.22 26.62
N GLU A 218 -5.98 -12.53 25.98
CA GLU A 218 -6.10 -12.51 24.52
C GLU A 218 -5.11 -11.53 23.89
N GLY A 219 -4.91 -10.36 24.51
CA GLY A 219 -3.91 -9.38 24.11
C GLY A 219 -2.48 -9.95 24.12
N GLN A 220 -2.11 -10.71 25.16
CA GLN A 220 -0.80 -11.40 25.23
C GLN A 220 -0.64 -12.42 24.10
N LYS A 221 -1.68 -13.22 23.79
CA LYS A 221 -1.63 -14.16 22.65
C LYS A 221 -1.49 -13.42 21.31
N ALA A 222 -2.13 -12.28 21.16
CA ALA A 222 -2.02 -11.43 19.97
C ALA A 222 -0.62 -10.82 19.85
N GLN A 223 -0.06 -10.33 20.95
CA GLN A 223 1.32 -9.84 21.04
C GLN A 223 2.32 -10.93 20.66
N ASP A 224 2.26 -12.10 21.29
CA ASP A 224 3.11 -13.26 20.98
C ASP A 224 3.00 -13.66 19.51
N PHE A 225 1.78 -13.69 18.98
CA PHE A 225 1.53 -13.98 17.57
C PHE A 225 2.25 -12.96 16.68
N VAL A 226 2.02 -11.66 16.90
CA VAL A 226 2.63 -10.58 16.10
C VAL A 226 4.15 -10.67 16.20
N CYS A 227 4.74 -10.63 17.39
CA CYS A 227 6.20 -10.68 17.56
C CYS A 227 6.82 -11.97 17.00
N GLY A 228 6.07 -13.07 16.94
CA GLY A 228 6.50 -14.34 16.35
C GLY A 228 6.36 -14.46 14.81
N LEU A 229 5.80 -13.47 14.11
CA LEU A 229 5.56 -13.55 12.67
C LEU A 229 6.81 -13.31 11.80
N ALA A 230 7.77 -12.51 12.25
CA ALA A 230 8.94 -12.14 11.46
C ALA A 230 9.69 -13.35 10.86
N PRO A 231 10.02 -14.42 11.62
CA PRO A 231 10.64 -15.62 11.06
C PRO A 231 9.76 -16.39 10.05
N ARG A 232 8.43 -16.23 10.10
CA ARG A 232 7.51 -16.85 9.13
C ARG A 232 7.51 -16.06 7.83
N PHE A 233 7.52 -14.72 7.89
CA PHE A 233 7.57 -13.88 6.70
C PHE A 233 8.90 -14.02 5.95
N ARG A 234 10.03 -14.13 6.65
CA ARG A 234 11.34 -14.43 6.01
C ARG A 234 11.33 -15.74 5.22
N ARG A 235 10.65 -16.80 5.71
CA ARG A 235 10.47 -18.04 4.95
C ARG A 235 9.56 -17.88 3.73
N LEU A 236 8.56 -17.01 3.81
CA LEU A 236 7.69 -16.69 2.67
C LEU A 236 8.43 -15.87 1.60
N GLN A 237 9.35 -15.00 2.01
CA GLN A 237 10.24 -14.26 1.10
C GLN A 237 11.06 -15.20 0.22
N GLU A 238 11.71 -16.22 0.80
CA GLU A 238 12.49 -17.22 0.05
C GLU A 238 11.62 -17.92 -1.03
N ARG A 239 10.37 -18.25 -0.68
CA ARG A 239 9.41 -18.85 -1.62
C ARG A 239 8.98 -17.87 -2.71
N ALA A 240 8.68 -16.62 -2.36
CA ALA A 240 8.30 -15.60 -3.32
C ALA A 240 9.41 -15.37 -4.37
N GLN A 241 10.67 -15.31 -3.93
CA GLN A 241 11.82 -15.24 -4.83
C GLN A 241 11.91 -16.45 -5.77
N SER A 242 11.65 -17.65 -5.26
CA SER A 242 11.64 -18.86 -6.11
C SER A 242 10.52 -18.83 -7.17
N ARG A 243 9.31 -18.37 -6.81
CA ARG A 243 8.17 -18.25 -7.73
C ARG A 243 8.42 -17.18 -8.79
N ALA A 244 8.96 -16.03 -8.42
CA ALA A 244 9.31 -14.96 -9.36
C ALA A 244 10.35 -15.41 -10.41
N LYS A 245 11.25 -16.34 -10.06
CA LYS A 245 12.20 -16.93 -11.01
C LYS A 245 11.56 -17.91 -12.01
N GLN A 246 10.40 -18.46 -11.69
CA GLN A 246 9.69 -19.45 -12.53
C GLN A 246 8.68 -18.82 -13.48
N ILE A 247 8.27 -17.57 -13.24
CA ILE A 247 7.36 -16.86 -14.13
C ILE A 247 8.10 -16.56 -15.44
N GLY A 248 7.53 -17.05 -16.54
CA GLY A 248 8.05 -16.85 -17.88
C GLY A 248 7.83 -15.41 -18.36
N ARG A 249 8.11 -15.17 -19.64
CA ARG A 249 7.79 -13.89 -20.26
C ARG A 249 6.27 -13.77 -20.38
N VAL A 250 5.70 -12.66 -19.91
CA VAL A 250 4.27 -12.38 -19.98
C VAL A 250 4.04 -11.11 -20.80
N PRO A 251 3.13 -11.10 -21.79
CA PRO A 251 2.75 -9.89 -22.50
C PRO A 251 1.91 -8.96 -21.63
N PHE A 252 2.18 -7.66 -21.65
CA PHE A 252 1.36 -6.66 -20.96
C PHE A 252 0.71 -5.71 -21.95
N SER A 253 -0.61 -5.54 -21.86
CA SER A 253 -1.35 -4.64 -22.74
C SER A 253 -0.90 -3.19 -22.60
N TRP A 254 -0.48 -2.77 -21.40
CA TRP A 254 0.04 -1.43 -21.10
C TRP A 254 1.28 -1.05 -21.92
N ILE A 255 2.00 -2.01 -22.48
CA ILE A 255 3.20 -1.78 -23.30
C ILE A 255 3.03 -2.36 -24.71
N PHE A 256 1.81 -2.26 -25.26
CA PHE A 256 1.48 -2.74 -26.60
C PHE A 256 1.69 -4.26 -26.77
N ASN A 257 1.33 -5.04 -25.74
CA ASN A 257 1.51 -6.50 -25.67
C ASN A 257 2.96 -6.96 -25.83
N LYS A 258 3.94 -6.09 -25.54
CA LYS A 258 5.34 -6.52 -25.42
C LYS A 258 5.50 -7.39 -24.17
N GLU A 259 6.40 -8.36 -24.27
CA GLU A 259 6.64 -9.33 -23.20
C GLU A 259 7.79 -8.92 -22.27
N VAL A 260 7.53 -8.94 -20.97
CA VAL A 260 8.50 -8.71 -19.88
C VAL A 260 8.55 -9.91 -18.92
N LEU A 261 9.52 -9.92 -18.00
CA LEU A 261 9.81 -11.04 -17.09
C LEU A 261 9.61 -10.66 -15.62
#